data_AF-A0A6L3K056-F1
#
_entry.id   AF-A0A6L3K056-F1
#
_cell.length_a   1.000
_cell.length_b   1.000
_cell.length_c   1.000
_cell.angle_alpha   90.00
_cell.angle_beta   90.00
_cell.angle_gamma   90.00
#
_symmetry.space_group_name_H-M   'P 1'
#
loop_
_entity.id
_entity.type
_entity.pdbx_description
1 polymer ?
#
loop_
_entity_poly.entity_id
_entity_poly.type
_entity_poly.pdbx_seq_one_letter_code
_entity_poly.pdbx_strand_id
1 'polypeptide(L)' 'MDMNYKEIDTQRIIDYIGTFANGVSVDDIILHSGADKLRVYPALFELEQRGWLEVLEREELGAPSMVRKKKVEEKKNDR' A
#
# COMPACT_ATOMS: atom_id res chain seq x y z
N MET A 1 24.19 -7.76 -11.33
CA MET A 1 23.05 -6.82 -11.38
C MET A 1 22.26 -7.06 -10.10
N ASP A 2 22.36 -6.15 -9.13
CA ASP A 2 21.51 -6.22 -7.93
C ASP A 2 20.08 -5.89 -8.37
N MET A 3 19.33 -6.94 -8.70
CA MET A 3 17.91 -6.81 -8.94
C MET A 3 17.30 -6.41 -7.59
N ASN A 4 16.83 -5.17 -7.48
CA ASN A 4 16.29 -4.67 -6.22
C ASN A 4 14.89 -5.27 -6.00
N TYR A 5 14.87 -6.51 -5.53
CA TYR A 5 13.64 -7.26 -5.26
C TYR A 5 12.72 -6.52 -4.30
N LYS A 6 13.26 -5.68 -3.41
CA LYS A 6 12.44 -4.80 -2.56
C LYS A 6 11.66 -3.80 -3.42
N GLU A 7 12.33 -3.07 -4.31
CA GLU A 7 11.67 -2.08 -5.17
C GLU A 7 10.62 -2.71 -6.09
N ILE A 8 10.92 -3.87 -6.67
CA ILE A 8 9.98 -4.59 -7.54
C ILE A 8 8.72 -4.97 -6.77
N ASP A 9 8.87 -5.54 -5.58
CA ASP A 9 7.72 -5.94 -4.75
C ASP A 9 6.94 -4.73 -4.23
N THR A 10 7.62 -3.65 -3.85
CA THR A 10 6.96 -2.39 -3.47
C THR A 10 6.15 -1.83 -4.64
N GLN A 11 6.68 -1.85 -5.86
CA GLN A 11 5.96 -1.35 -7.03
C GLN A 11 4.72 -2.20 -7.33
N ARG A 12 4.83 -3.54 -7.25
CA ARG A 12 3.68 -4.45 -7.40
C ARG A 12 2.56 -4.17 -6.40
N ILE A 13 2.91 -3.91 -5.14
CA ILE A 13 1.95 -3.55 -4.09
C ILE A 13 1.28 -2.20 -4.41
N ILE A 14 2.06 -1.19 -4.81
CA ILE A 14 1.56 0.13 -5.22
C ILE A 14 0.58 0.00 -6.38
N ASP A 15 0.96 -0.75 -7.42
CA ASP A 15 0.15 -0.96 -8.62
C ASP A 15 -1.17 -1.64 -8.26
N TYR A 16 -1.11 -2.71 -7.47
CA TYR A 16 -2.30 -3.44 -7.04
C TYR A 16 -3.22 -2.58 -6.18
N ILE A 17 -2.73 -1.86 -5.18
CA ILE A 17 -3.57 -0.94 -4.37
C ILE A 17 -4.16 0.16 -5.26
N GLY A 18 -3.40 0.64 -6.24
CA GLY A 18 -3.80 1.66 -7.19
C GLY A 18 -4.99 1.27 -8.07
N THR A 19 -5.26 -0.04 -8.27
CA THR A 19 -6.44 -0.49 -9.03
C THR A 19 -7.75 -0.39 -8.24
N PHE A 20 -7.70 -0.22 -6.92
CA PHE A 20 -8.89 -0.17 -6.05
C PHE A 20 -9.12 1.23 -5.48
N ALA A 21 -10.26 1.84 -5.85
CA ALA A 21 -10.61 3.19 -5.38
C ALA A 21 -11.12 3.22 -3.93
N ASN A 22 -11.73 2.14 -3.45
CA ASN A 22 -12.45 2.10 -2.18
C ASN A 22 -11.67 1.40 -1.05
N GLY A 23 -10.49 0.88 -1.36
CA GLY A 23 -9.66 0.08 -0.45
C GLY A 23 -9.63 -1.39 -0.82
N VAL A 24 -8.63 -2.07 -0.29
CA VAL A 24 -8.29 -3.46 -0.57
C VAL A 24 -7.79 -4.11 0.73
N SER A 25 -8.12 -5.39 0.91
CA SER A 25 -7.66 -6.15 2.08
C SER A 25 -6.18 -6.49 1.95
N VAL A 26 -5.47 -6.57 3.07
CA VAL A 26 -4.05 -6.97 3.06
C VAL A 26 -3.89 -8.42 2.62
N ASP A 27 -4.86 -9.28 2.91
CA ASP A 27 -4.88 -10.67 2.41
C ASP A 27 -4.96 -10.72 0.88
N ASP A 28 -5.80 -9.88 0.26
CA ASP A 28 -5.88 -9.78 -1.21
C ASP A 28 -4.56 -9.27 -1.80
N ILE A 29 -3.90 -8.30 -1.14
CA ILE A 29 -2.59 -7.82 -1.59
C ILE A 29 -1.58 -8.98 -1.53
N ILE A 30 -1.52 -9.73 -0.43
CA ILE A 30 -0.62 -10.87 -0.25
C ILE A 30 -0.87 -11.95 -1.31
N LEU A 31 -2.13 -12.22 -1.64
CA LEU A 31 -2.51 -13.29 -2.56
C LEU A 31 -2.35 -12.90 -4.04
N HIS A 32 -2.58 -11.63 -4.38
CA HIS A 32 -2.78 -11.21 -5.78
C HIS A 32 -1.78 -10.17 -6.30
N SER A 33 -1.04 -9.45 -5.45
CA SER A 33 -0.06 -8.46 -5.94
C SER A 33 1.17 -9.11 -6.60
N GLY A 34 1.44 -10.38 -6.31
CA GLY A 34 2.64 -11.08 -6.77
C GLY A 34 3.94 -10.62 -6.08
N ALA A 35 3.84 -9.81 -5.02
CA ALA A 35 4.94 -9.50 -4.12
C ALA A 35 5.18 -10.61 -3.10
N ASP A 36 6.40 -10.68 -2.57
CA ASP A 36 6.68 -11.57 -1.45
C ASP A 36 5.86 -11.19 -0.21
N LYS A 37 5.16 -12.16 0.39
CA LYS A 37 4.30 -11.99 1.56
C LYS A 37 5.02 -11.28 2.72
N LEU A 38 6.30 -11.57 2.96
CA LEU A 38 7.07 -10.97 4.05
C LEU A 38 7.41 -9.50 3.80
N ARG A 39 7.29 -9.02 2.56
CA ARG A 39 7.52 -7.61 2.19
C ARG A 39 6.26 -6.77 2.21
N VAL A 40 5.06 -7.37 2.19
CA VAL A 40 3.80 -6.62 2.14
C VAL A 40 3.65 -5.71 3.36
N TYR A 41 3.69 -6.25 4.57
CA TYR A 41 3.53 -5.44 5.79
C TYR A 41 4.58 -4.31 5.93
N PRO A 42 5.90 -4.57 5.76
CA PRO A 42 6.89 -3.49 5.76
C PRO A 42 6.64 -2.42 4.69
N ALA A 43 6.27 -2.83 3.47
CA ALA A 43 6.00 -1.87 2.39
C ALA A 43 4.75 -1.02 2.69
N LEU A 44 3.68 -1.62 3.20
CA LEU A 44 2.48 -0.88 3.60
C LEU A 44 2.78 0.15 4.68
N PHE A 45 3.60 -0.23 5.68
CA PHE A 45 4.03 0.68 6.73
C PHE A 45 4.87 1.85 6.18
N GLU A 46 5.83 1.58 5.30
CA GLU A 46 6.61 2.64 4.63
C GLU A 46 5.71 3.57 3.80
N LEU A 47 4.72 3.03 3.08
CA LEU A 47 3.76 3.82 2.29
C LEU A 47 2.82 4.67 3.14
N GLU A 48 2.40 4.15 4.31
CA GLU A 48 1.62 4.89 5.30
C GLU A 48 2.44 6.07 5.85
N GLN A 49 3.69 5.84 6.26
CA GLN A 49 4.58 6.90 6.77
C GLN A 49 4.88 7.98 5.74
N ARG A 50 4.97 7.60 4.45
CA ARG A 50 5.15 8.54 3.33
C ARG A 50 3.85 9.27 2.98
N GLY A 51 2.72 8.90 3.58
CA GLY A 51 1.41 9.49 3.31
C GLY A 51 0.83 9.15 1.94
N TRP A 52 1.35 8.12 1.26
CA TRP A 52 0.79 7.64 -0.01
C TRP A 52 -0.44 6.74 0.22
N LEU A 53 -0.46 6.06 1.38
CA LEU A 53 -1.48 5.11 1.78
C LEU A 53 -2.18 5.59 3.06
N GLU A 54 -3.47 5.26 3.18
CA GLU A 54 -4.21 5.38 4.42
C GLU A 54 -4.76 4.01 4.83
N VAL A 55 -4.64 3.69 6.11
CA VAL A 55 -5.18 2.45 6.70
C VAL A 55 -6.63 2.70 7.09
N LEU A 56 -7.54 1.93 6.51
CA LEU A 56 -8.97 2.02 6.79
C LEU A 56 -9.34 1.22 8.04
N GLU A 57 -8.75 0.04 8.17
CA GLU A 57 -9.01 -0.88 9.25
C GLU A 57 -7.70 -1.50 9.75
N ARG A 58 -7.66 -1.74 11.06
CA ARG A 58 -6.57 -2.45 11.73
C ARG A 58 -7.13 -3.66 12.46
N GLU A 59 -6.36 -4.73 12.48
CA GLU A 59 -6.63 -5.91 13.30
C GLU A 59 -6.43 -5.60 14.80
N GLU A 60 -6.81 -6.54 15.66
CA GLU A 60 -6.71 -6.43 17.13
C GLU A 60 -5.29 -6.13 17.62
N LEU A 61 -4.26 -6.58 16.89
CA LEU A 61 -2.85 -6.34 17.21
C LEU A 61 -2.29 -5.06 16.55
N GLY A 62 -3.14 -4.26 15.92
CA GLY A 62 -2.77 -2.99 15.28
C GLY A 62 -2.17 -3.12 13.87
N ALA A 63 -2.07 -4.34 13.33
CA ALA A 63 -1.66 -4.56 11.94
C ALA A 63 -2.73 -4.03 10.96
N PRO A 64 -2.36 -3.47 9.81
CA PRO A 64 -3.36 -3.06 8.81
C PRO A 64 -4.10 -4.29 8.26
N SER A 65 -5.43 -4.28 8.29
CA SER A 65 -6.26 -5.30 7.64
C SER A 65 -6.81 -4.80 6.29
N MET A 66 -7.11 -3.51 6.20
CA MET A 66 -7.61 -2.89 4.98
C MET A 66 -6.96 -1.53 4.74
N VAL A 67 -6.53 -1.31 3.50
CA VAL A 67 -5.79 -0.10 3.11
C VAL A 67 -6.33 0.48 1.82
N ARG A 68 -6.14 1.78 1.61
CA ARG A 68 -6.39 2.42 0.31
C ARG A 68 -5.33 3.45 -0.04
N LYS A 69 -5.21 3.75 -1.32
CA LYS A 69 -4.41 4.89 -1.77
C LYS A 69 -5.00 6.18 -1.19
N LYS A 70 -4.16 6.98 -0.52
CA LYS A 70 -4.59 8.25 0.05
C LYS A 70 -5.01 9.18 -1.08
N LYS A 71 -6.20 9.78 -0.95
CA LYS A 71 -6.63 10.84 -1.87
C LYS A 71 -5.73 12.05 -1.62
N VAL A 72 -4.89 12.39 -2.60
CA VAL A 72 -4.22 13.68 -2.60
C VAL A 72 -5.31 14.71 -2.86
N GLU A 73 -5.75 15.42 -1.82
CA GLU A 73 -6.44 16.68 -2.05
C GLU A 73 -5.44 17.58 -2.76
N GLU A 74 -5.57 17.69 -4.08
CA GLU A 74 -4.97 18.79 -4.81
C GLU A 74 -5.56 20.06 -4.21
N LYS A 75 -4.83 20.66 -3.25
CA LYS A 75 -5.10 22.04 -2.87
C LYS A 75 -4.91 22.86 -4.14
N LYS A 76 -6.01 23.13 -4.84
CA LYS A 76 -6.09 24.17 -5.85
C LYS A 76 -5.66 25.44 -5.15
N ASN A 77 -4.39 25.75 -5.28
CA ASN A 77 -3.83 27.01 -4.86
C ASN A 77 -4.23 28.00 -5.94
N ASP A 78 -5.50 28.42 -5.89
CA ASP A 78 -6.00 29.60 -6.61
C ASP A 78 -5.12 30.77 -6.17
N ARG A 79 -4.25 31.20 -7.08
CA ARG A 79 -3.52 32.47 -7.03
C ARG A 79 -3.86 33.25 -8.28
#